data_AF-A0A8T2U4U3-F1
#
_entry.id   AF-A0A8T2U4U3-F1
#
_cell.length_a   1.000
_cell.length_b   1.000
_cell.length_c   1.000
_cell.angle_alpha   90.00
_cell.angle_beta   90.00
_cell.angle_gamma   90.00
#
_symmetry.space_group_name_H-M   'P 1'
#
loop_
_entity.id
_entity.type
_entity.pdbx_description
1 polymer ?
#
loop_
_entity_poly.entity_id
_entity_poly.type
_entity_poly.pdbx_seq_one_letter_code
_entity_poly.pdbx_strand_id
1 'polypeptide(L)' 'MDLFIAYITSHHTPTAGILVVTDIFGFEAPVLRKLVDMLTSYGCYVVVPDFFNKDPYVPPHIGD' A
#
# COMPACT_ATOMS: atom_id res chain seq x y z
N MET A 1 -13.20 14.13 -10.06
CA MET A 1 -13.13 12.73 -9.61
C MET A 1 -11.67 12.36 -9.66
N ASP A 2 -11.00 12.48 -8.53
CA ASP A 2 -9.57 12.22 -8.45
C ASP A 2 -9.34 10.72 -8.62
N LEU A 3 -8.52 10.37 -9.62
CA LEU A 3 -8.19 8.99 -9.95
C LEU A 3 -7.13 8.51 -8.95
N PHE A 4 -7.54 7.73 -7.96
CA PHE A 4 -6.60 7.06 -7.05
C PHE A 4 -5.74 6.06 -7.83
N ILE A 5 -4.41 6.21 -7.77
CA ILE A 5 -3.46 5.24 -8.32
C ILE A 5 -3.27 4.15 -7.27
N ALA A 6 -3.50 2.89 -7.67
CA ALA A 6 -3.34 1.73 -6.80
C ALA A 6 -2.30 0.77 -7.38
N TYR A 7 -1.48 0.19 -6.50
CA TYR A 7 -0.64 -0.95 -6.85
C TYR A 7 -1.40 -2.24 -6.52
N ILE A 8 -1.59 -3.08 -7.54
CA ILE A 8 -2.35 -4.32 -7.45
C ILE A 8 -1.43 -5.48 -7.83
N THR A 9 -1.35 -6.48 -6.97
CA THR A 9 -0.60 -7.71 -7.24
C THR A 9 -1.36 -8.93 -6.73
N SER A 10 -1.18 -10.07 -7.39
CA SER A 10 -1.85 -11.32 -7.04
C SER A 10 -1.01 -12.54 -7.43
N HIS A 11 -1.24 -13.66 -6.74
CA HIS A 11 -0.67 -14.96 -7.09
C HIS A 11 -1.55 -15.69 -8.11
N HIS A 12 -0.99 -16.65 -8.86
CA HIS A 12 -1.72 -17.44 -9.87
C HIS A 12 -2.89 -18.28 -9.28
N THR A 13 -2.85 -18.59 -7.99
CA THR A 13 -3.90 -19.31 -7.26
C THR A 13 -4.09 -18.69 -5.88
N PRO A 14 -4.90 -17.62 -5.74
CA PRO A 14 -5.09 -16.96 -4.45
C PRO A 14 -6.02 -17.79 -3.56
N THR A 15 -5.53 -18.19 -2.38
CA THR A 15 -6.22 -19.15 -1.49
C THR A 15 -6.85 -18.47 -0.27
N ALA A 16 -6.45 -17.24 0.08
CA ALA A 16 -6.81 -16.62 1.36
C ALA A 16 -6.86 -15.08 1.30
N GLY A 17 -8.02 -14.55 0.92
CA GLY A 17 -8.45 -13.18 1.28
C GLY A 17 -7.91 -12.00 0.47
N ILE A 18 -8.58 -10.86 0.64
CA ILE A 18 -8.19 -9.53 0.14
C ILE A 18 -7.61 -8.75 1.31
N LEU A 19 -6.37 -8.28 1.19
CA LEU A 19 -5.74 -7.41 2.19
C LEU A 19 -5.55 -6.00 1.62
N VAL A 20 -6.02 -4.99 2.35
CA VAL A 20 -5.82 -3.57 2.02
C VAL A 20 -4.79 -3.02 2.99
N VAL A 21 -3.62 -2.62 2.48
CA VAL A 21 -2.54 -2.04 3.30
C VAL A 21 -2.22 -0.65 2.78
N THR A 22 -2.14 0.33 3.67
CA THR A 22 -1.73 1.70 3.37
C THR A 22 -0.61 2.12 4.32
N ASP A 23 0.38 2.82 3.79
CA ASP A 23 1.48 3.42 4.56
C ASP A 23 1.34 4.95 4.50
N ILE A 24 1.71 5.64 5.58
CA ILE A 24 1.62 7.12 5.66
C ILE A 24 2.56 7.82 4.66
N PHE A 25 3.58 7.10 4.18
CA PHE A 25 4.52 7.56 3.15
C PHE A 25 4.14 7.07 1.75
N GLY A 26 2.98 6.42 1.59
CA GLY A 26 2.51 5.86 0.32
C GLY A 26 3.24 4.57 -0.09
N PHE A 27 2.95 4.10 -1.30
CA PHE A 27 3.41 2.78 -1.77
C PHE A 27 4.89 2.70 -2.16
N GLU A 28 5.60 3.83 -2.15
CA GLU A 28 7.02 3.90 -2.49
C GLU A 28 7.92 3.43 -1.34
N ALA A 29 7.37 3.33 -0.12
CA ALA A 29 8.07 2.80 1.04
C ALA A 29 8.64 1.38 0.76
N PRO A 30 9.97 1.18 0.82
CA PRO A 30 10.59 -0.10 0.50
C PRO A 30 10.13 -1.25 1.40
N VAL A 31 9.78 -0.93 2.65
CA VAL A 31 9.25 -1.90 3.63
C VAL A 31 7.88 -2.41 3.21
N LEU A 32 7.00 -1.54 2.70
CA LEU A 32 5.68 -1.91 2.23
C LEU A 32 5.76 -2.86 1.03
N ARG A 33 6.67 -2.58 0.08
CA ARG A 33 6.88 -3.47 -1.08
C ARG A 33 7.29 -4.88 -0.65
N LYS A 34 8.25 -5.01 0.27
CA LYS A 34 8.67 -6.31 0.82
C LYS A 34 7.52 -7.06 1.51
N LEU A 35 6.67 -6.34 2.25
CA LEU A 35 5.50 -6.92 2.90
C LEU A 35 4.49 -7.45 1.88
N VAL A 36 4.20 -6.66 0.85
CA VAL A 36 3.27 -7.01 -0.23
C VAL A 36 3.79 -8.22 -1.02
N ASP A 37 5.08 -8.26 -1.34
CA ASP A 37 5.70 -9.39 -2.05
C ASP A 37 5.61 -10.68 -1.23
N MET A 38 5.88 -10.61 0.08
CA MET A 38 5.75 -11.74 0.99
C MET A 38 4.31 -12.26 1.05
N LEU A 39 3.32 -11.39 1.27
CA LEU A 39 1.90 -11.78 1.35
C LEU A 39 1.40 -12.39 0.03
N THR A 40 1.83 -11.84 -1.10
CA THR A 40 1.50 -12.38 -2.42
C THR A 40 2.11 -13.78 -2.61
N SER A 41 3.31 -14.04 -2.07
CA SER A 41 3.92 -15.38 -2.10
C SER A 41 3.13 -16.43 -1.31
N TYR A 42 2.32 -16.00 -0.32
CA TYR A 42 1.41 -16.86 0.43
C TYR A 42 0.01 -16.98 -0.21
N GLY A 43 -0.21 -16.39 -1.39
CA GLY A 43 -1.47 -16.47 -2.11
C GLY A 43 -2.53 -15.46 -1.66
N CYS A 44 -2.12 -14.35 -1.03
CA CYS A 44 -3.02 -13.23 -0.75
C CYS A 44 -3.20 -12.33 -1.98
N TYR A 45 -4.39 -11.75 -2.12
CA TYR A 45 -4.63 -10.63 -3.03
C TYR A 45 -4.45 -9.32 -2.26
N VAL A 46 -3.46 -8.51 -2.64
CA VAL A 46 -3.11 -7.30 -1.87
C VAL A 46 -3.38 -6.06 -2.70
N VAL A 47 -4.13 -5.11 -2.11
CA VAL A 47 -4.40 -3.80 -2.68
C VAL A 47 -3.66 -2.76 -1.84
N VAL A 48 -2.88 -1.91 -2.49
CA VAL A 48 -2.18 -0.78 -1.86
C VAL A 48 -2.69 0.52 -2.49
N PRO A 49 -3.71 1.15 -1.89
CA PRO A 49 -4.21 2.44 -2.35
C PRO A 49 -3.23 3.56 -1.96
N ASP A 50 -2.99 4.50 -2.88
CA ASP A 50 -2.32 5.76 -2.56
C ASP A 50 -3.36 6.78 -2.05
N PHE A 51 -3.67 6.75 -0.75
CA PHE A 51 -4.62 7.70 -0.16
C PHE A 51 -4.08 9.14 -0.07
N PHE A 52 -2.77 9.29 -0.18
CA PHE A 52 -2.08 10.56 0.03
C PHE A 52 -1.72 11.24 -1.30
N ASN A 53 -2.07 10.66 -2.46
CA ASN A 53 -1.72 11.19 -3.78
C ASN A 53 -0.22 11.57 -3.89
N LYS A 54 0.67 10.73 -3.32
CA LYS A 54 2.10 11.00 -3.21
C LYS A 54 2.50 12.19 -2.33
N ASP A 55 1.59 12.72 -1.52
CA ASP A 55 1.83 13.81 -0.56
C ASP A 55 1.85 13.26 0.88
N PRO A 56 3.01 12.79 1.36
CA PRO A 56 3.10 12.14 2.66
C PRO A 56 2.65 13.06 3.79
N TYR A 57 2.03 12.50 4.82
CA TYR A 57 1.64 13.29 5.99
C TYR A 57 2.86 13.96 6.63
N VAL A 58 2.84 15.29 6.69
CA VAL A 58 3.83 16.10 7.42
C VAL A 58 3.22 16.52 8.76
N PRO A 59 3.73 16.02 9.91
CA PRO A 59 3.24 16.46 11.20
C PRO A 59 3.48 17.96 11.39
N PRO A 60 2.57 18.69 12.04
CA PRO A 60 2.75 20.11 12.32
C PRO A 60 4.03 20.34 13.13
N HIS A 61 4.77 21.40 12.79
CA HIS A 61 5.92 21.83 13.57
C HIS A 61 5.43 22.34 14.93
N ILE A 62 5.89 21.70 16.01
CA ILE A 62 5.59 22.16 17.37
C ILE A 62 6.58 23.29 17.68
N GLY A 63 6.20 24.53 17.33
CA GLY A 63 7.10 25.68 17.53
C GLY A 63 6.54 27.07 17.20
N ASP A 64 5.25 27.22 16.90
CA ASP A 64 4.61 28.52 16.65
C ASP A 64 3.83 29.00 17.89
#